data_AF-A0A8J4CGK4-F1
#
_entry.id   AF-A0A8J4CGK4-F1
#
_cell.length_a   1.000
_cell.length_b   1.000
_cell.length_c   1.000
_cell.angle_alpha   90.00
_cell.angle_beta   90.00
_cell.angle_gamma   90.00
#
_symmetry.space_group_name_H-M   'P 1'
#
loop_
_entity.id
_entity.type
_entity.pdbx_description
1 polymer ?
#
loop_
_entity_poly.entity_id
_entity_poly.type
_entity_poly.pdbx_seq_one_letter_code
_entity_poly.pdbx_strand_id
1 'polypeptide(L)'
;MLHPPYLILMTRFTRTGWRSPTKFADPLREAWLGVCAAATSNQLKLFQHPRPSRPRPPGRWLEVPAGLSWPHVRCRHGARTPLSSRSEMWRGQKWDVCGEAYQAAAVRLFSTAGVENPVSRHDQRQRAVVLDGGCRKGELTLLGQSQALDLGRWLRRSYVTSEGFLPHTYQDGVVEAHTTNFSRTIATLRGVLTGLYPDLPKQHREEHHQQQPQQQEGQTPQPTSKLPPQQQLHLQSQPQPQKQLPHLQPPRVPHVTTSADLDEILYADTRTCPHLGSFQAVSRELGRAAVRADPEYEWARGELLRLLGIDAVSFDSDWCIFTHLHDVLTSLEAHGKALPPGFEGHPRLLAAINRLVRAGTGLVRGKTRLYGWGMSGRNCNGLSRSQSQVTESLLDATQCTVDGTTSKMYVLTFWGQGTERSRQVCA
;
A
#
# COMPACT_ATOMS: atom_id res chain seq x y z
N MET A 1 26.56 -11.36 -42.55
CA MET A 1 27.15 -10.28 -43.37
C MET A 1 26.08 -9.23 -43.63
N LEU A 2 26.45 -7.94 -43.59
CA LEU A 2 25.79 -6.77 -44.17
C LEU A 2 24.31 -6.44 -43.80
N HIS A 3 24.17 -5.38 -43.00
CA HIS A 3 23.08 -4.38 -43.03
C HIS A 3 23.37 -3.31 -44.12
N PRO A 4 22.66 -2.16 -44.21
CA PRO A 4 21.24 -1.89 -44.49
C PRO A 4 21.12 -1.04 -45.81
N PRO A 5 20.12 -0.14 -45.99
CA PRO A 5 20.28 1.22 -45.45
C PRO A 5 19.00 1.94 -44.93
N TYR A 6 19.24 3.09 -44.31
CA TYR A 6 18.29 4.03 -43.70
C TYR A 6 17.63 4.98 -44.71
N LEU A 7 16.59 5.71 -44.28
CA LEU A 7 16.45 7.12 -44.65
C LEU A 7 16.09 7.99 -43.42
N ILE A 8 16.87 9.05 -43.23
CA ILE A 8 16.65 10.13 -42.25
C ILE A 8 16.55 11.42 -43.05
N LEU A 9 15.66 12.35 -42.66
CA LEU A 9 15.77 13.74 -43.09
C LEU A 9 15.59 14.71 -41.92
N MET A 10 16.59 15.55 -41.69
CA MET A 10 16.50 16.77 -40.90
C MET A 10 16.95 17.95 -41.76
N THR A 11 16.34 19.11 -41.59
CA THR A 11 16.97 20.40 -41.92
C THR A 11 16.55 21.49 -40.93
N ARG A 12 17.54 22.19 -40.37
CA ARG A 12 17.41 23.54 -39.80
C ARG A 12 17.55 24.56 -40.92
N PHE A 13 17.00 25.78 -40.74
CA PHE A 13 17.68 27.02 -41.19
C PHE A 13 17.36 28.19 -40.24
N THR A 14 17.90 29.38 -40.50
CA THR A 14 18.53 30.26 -39.49
C THR A 14 17.86 31.63 -39.22
N ARG A 15 18.42 32.37 -38.24
CA ARG A 15 18.05 33.74 -37.81
C ARG A 15 18.14 34.81 -38.92
N THR A 16 17.12 35.67 -38.99
CA THR A 16 17.13 37.16 -39.12
C THR A 16 15.67 37.66 -38.91
N GLY A 17 15.34 38.94 -38.69
CA GLY A 17 16.14 40.15 -38.49
C GLY A 17 15.32 41.31 -37.86
N TRP A 18 15.92 42.50 -37.73
CA TRP A 18 15.36 43.76 -37.20
C TRP A 18 14.63 44.62 -38.28
N ARG A 19 13.44 45.17 -37.99
CA ARG A 19 13.11 46.64 -37.94
C ARG A 19 11.59 46.92 -37.98
N SER A 20 11.17 47.87 -37.15
CA SER A 20 9.98 48.74 -37.31
C SER A 20 10.48 50.13 -37.80
N PRO A 21 9.68 51.16 -38.17
CA PRO A 21 8.24 51.37 -37.89
C PRO A 21 7.38 51.99 -39.02
N THR A 22 6.06 52.11 -38.83
CA THR A 22 5.27 53.38 -38.81
C THR A 22 3.76 53.12 -38.74
N LYS A 23 2.99 54.17 -38.42
CA LYS A 23 1.54 54.17 -38.15
C LYS A 23 0.74 54.45 -39.43
N PHE A 24 -0.46 53.88 -39.56
CA PHE A 24 -1.66 54.57 -40.08
C PHE A 24 -2.92 53.89 -39.51
N ALA A 25 -4.10 54.52 -39.66
CA ALA A 25 -5.21 54.36 -38.72
C ALA A 25 -6.54 53.88 -39.33
N ASP A 26 -7.31 53.19 -38.48
CA ASP A 26 -8.78 53.25 -38.37
C ASP A 26 -9.66 52.58 -39.47
N PRO A 27 -11.00 52.44 -39.31
CA PRO A 27 -11.54 51.15 -38.83
C PRO A 27 -12.77 50.63 -39.61
N LEU A 28 -13.03 49.31 -39.63
CA LEU A 28 -14.29 48.76 -40.14
C LEU A 28 -14.85 47.53 -39.37
N ARG A 29 -16.03 47.75 -38.78
CA ARG A 29 -17.21 46.87 -38.71
C ARG A 29 -17.18 45.59 -37.86
N GLU A 30 -17.59 45.80 -36.61
CA GLU A 30 -18.79 45.17 -36.02
C GLU A 30 -19.90 44.83 -37.05
N ALA A 31 -20.42 43.59 -37.01
CA ALA A 31 -21.82 43.23 -37.32
C ALA A 31 -22.11 41.74 -36.97
N TRP A 32 -23.37 41.45 -36.64
CA TRP A 32 -24.00 40.11 -36.47
C TRP A 32 -23.88 39.37 -35.12
N LEU A 33 -24.64 39.85 -34.12
CA LEU A 33 -25.29 38.97 -33.14
C LEU A 33 -26.71 39.46 -32.79
N GLY A 34 -27.65 38.51 -32.70
CA GLY A 34 -29.07 38.73 -32.34
C GLY A 34 -30.02 38.44 -33.51
N VAL A 35 -31.17 37.77 -33.34
CA VAL A 35 -31.78 37.11 -32.16
C VAL A 35 -32.65 35.95 -32.69
N CYS A 36 -32.66 34.79 -32.02
CA CYS A 36 -33.89 34.00 -31.79
C CYS A 36 -33.62 32.80 -30.86
N ALA A 37 -34.46 32.64 -29.85
CA ALA A 37 -34.44 31.50 -28.93
C ALA A 37 -35.59 30.54 -29.23
N ALA A 38 -35.35 29.22 -29.11
CA ALA A 38 -36.34 28.25 -28.64
C ALA A 38 -35.70 26.88 -28.35
N ALA A 39 -36.31 26.17 -27.41
CA ALA A 39 -35.89 24.91 -26.80
C ALA A 39 -35.52 23.74 -27.75
N THR A 40 -34.60 22.88 -27.30
CA THR A 40 -34.96 21.49 -26.93
C THR A 40 -33.85 20.79 -26.14
N SER A 41 -34.24 19.74 -25.41
CA SER A 41 -33.37 18.96 -24.52
C SER A 41 -32.43 18.03 -25.30
N ASN A 42 -31.12 18.18 -25.12
CA ASN A 42 -30.14 17.08 -24.98
C ASN A 42 -28.70 17.63 -24.93
N GLN A 43 -28.00 17.41 -23.82
CA GLN A 43 -26.54 17.52 -23.75
C GLN A 43 -26.00 16.36 -22.90
N LEU A 44 -25.57 15.29 -23.57
CA LEU A 44 -24.56 14.39 -23.01
C LEU A 44 -23.37 15.24 -22.57
N LYS A 45 -23.02 15.21 -21.27
CA LYS A 45 -21.69 15.64 -20.83
C LYS A 45 -20.66 14.60 -21.29
N LEU A 46 -20.27 14.70 -22.56
CA LEU A 46 -19.04 14.11 -23.07
C LEU A 46 -17.88 14.60 -22.21
N PHE A 47 -17.32 13.70 -21.40
CA PHE A 47 -16.09 13.93 -20.66
C PHE A 47 -14.96 14.18 -21.66
N GLN A 48 -14.68 15.44 -21.95
CA GLN A 48 -13.47 15.82 -22.66
C GLN A 48 -12.28 15.54 -21.75
N HIS A 49 -11.60 14.41 -21.99
CA HIS A 49 -10.35 14.09 -21.30
C HIS A 49 -9.36 15.25 -21.51
N PRO A 50 -8.70 15.75 -20.44
CA PRO A 50 -7.64 16.75 -20.61
C PRO A 50 -6.52 16.14 -21.47
N ARG A 51 -6.05 16.90 -22.46
CA ARG A 51 -4.92 16.49 -23.32
C ARG A 51 -3.73 16.12 -22.43
N PRO A 52 -3.00 15.02 -22.71
CA PRO A 52 -1.83 14.65 -21.93
C PRO A 52 -0.81 15.79 -21.97
N SER A 53 -0.48 16.32 -20.79
CA SER A 53 0.61 17.29 -20.65
C SER A 53 1.91 16.68 -21.17
N ARG A 54 2.64 17.39 -22.03
CA ARG A 54 3.97 16.96 -22.49
C ARG A 54 4.82 16.52 -21.28
N PRO A 55 5.55 15.39 -21.35
CA PRO A 55 6.44 15.00 -20.27
C PRO A 55 7.44 16.13 -20.04
N ARG A 56 7.58 16.56 -18.78
CA ARG A 56 8.70 17.42 -18.40
C ARG A 56 9.99 16.61 -18.64
N PRO A 57 11.06 17.22 -19.18
CA PRO A 57 12.35 16.55 -19.18
C PRO A 57 12.69 16.15 -17.73
N PRO A 58 13.30 14.98 -17.50
CA PRO A 58 13.65 14.55 -16.14
C PRO A 58 14.49 15.65 -15.50
N GLY A 59 14.05 16.12 -14.34
CA GLY A 59 14.86 17.03 -13.52
C GLY A 59 16.17 16.31 -13.23
N ARG A 60 17.30 16.98 -13.51
CA ARG A 60 18.65 16.44 -13.32
C ARG A 60 18.76 15.92 -11.88
N TRP A 61 18.61 14.61 -11.70
CA TRP A 61 18.98 13.95 -10.46
C TRP A 61 20.44 14.33 -10.18
N LEU A 62 20.77 14.65 -8.93
CA LEU A 62 22.17 14.86 -8.59
C LEU A 62 22.92 13.59 -9.01
N GLU A 63 24.02 13.79 -9.74
CA GLU A 63 24.90 12.71 -10.15
C GLU A 63 25.40 12.02 -8.87
N VAL A 64 24.77 10.89 -8.54
CA VAL A 64 25.22 10.01 -7.46
C VAL A 64 26.64 9.58 -7.86
N PRO A 65 27.66 9.80 -7.00
CA PRO A 65 29.02 9.39 -7.33
C PRO A 65 29.06 7.92 -7.76
N ALA A 66 29.99 7.56 -8.65
CA ALA A 66 30.15 6.20 -9.13
C ALA A 66 30.65 5.27 -8.00
N GLY A 67 29.73 4.83 -7.16
CA GLY A 67 29.89 4.01 -5.97
C GLY A 67 28.50 3.65 -5.44
N LEU A 68 28.24 2.36 -5.24
CA LEU A 68 26.89 1.79 -5.20
C LEU A 68 25.92 2.49 -4.22
N SER A 69 24.83 3.05 -4.74
CA SER A 69 23.65 3.38 -3.95
C SER A 69 22.66 2.21 -3.97
N TRP A 70 22.39 1.60 -2.82
CA TRP A 70 21.38 0.56 -2.65
C TRP A 70 19.99 1.17 -2.44
N PRO A 71 19.03 1.06 -3.38
CA PRO A 71 17.71 1.62 -3.18
C PRO A 71 16.93 0.78 -2.15
N HIS A 72 16.62 1.38 -1.00
CA HIS A 72 15.76 0.78 0.01
C HIS A 72 14.33 1.30 -0.14
N VAL A 73 13.39 0.40 -0.42
CA VAL A 73 11.98 0.76 -0.62
C VAL A 73 11.18 0.38 0.61
N ARG A 74 10.76 1.40 1.36
CA ARG A 74 9.83 1.26 2.49
C ARG A 74 8.45 1.73 2.09
N CYS A 75 7.42 0.92 2.33
CA CYS A 75 6.04 1.30 2.07
C CYS A 75 5.07 0.69 3.09
N ARG A 76 3.88 1.28 3.16
CA ARG A 76 2.73 0.74 3.90
C ARG A 76 1.96 -0.24 3.01
N HIS A 77 1.13 -1.06 3.63
CA HIS A 77 0.13 -1.85 2.92
C HIS A 77 -0.80 -0.96 2.06
N GLY A 78 -1.40 -1.54 1.01
CA GLY A 78 -2.43 -0.86 0.21
C GLY A 78 -3.74 -0.62 0.99
N ALA A 79 -4.75 -0.10 0.29
CA ALA A 79 -6.10 0.07 0.82
C ALA A 79 -6.66 -1.22 1.45
N ARG A 80 -7.36 -1.07 2.57
CA ARG A 80 -7.89 -2.19 3.37
C ARG A 80 -9.23 -1.85 3.99
N THR A 81 -9.93 -2.87 4.48
CA THR A 81 -11.07 -2.70 5.40
C THR A 81 -10.62 -2.09 6.73
N PRO A 82 -11.55 -1.50 7.51
CA PRO A 82 -11.23 -0.90 8.79
C PRO A 82 -10.73 -1.91 9.82
N LEU A 83 -10.00 -1.38 10.82
CA LEU A 83 -9.57 -2.08 12.03
C LEU A 83 -10.54 -1.91 13.20
N SER A 84 -11.52 -1.00 13.11
CA SER A 84 -12.63 -0.97 14.06
C SER A 84 -13.56 -2.17 13.86
N SER A 85 -14.24 -2.61 14.91
CA SER A 85 -15.33 -3.60 14.87
C SER A 85 -16.68 -3.01 15.32
N ARG A 86 -16.75 -1.67 15.48
CA ARG A 86 -17.94 -0.90 15.88
C ARG A 86 -18.78 -0.54 14.64
N SER A 87 -19.77 -1.36 14.30
CA SER A 87 -20.57 -1.24 13.06
C SER A 87 -21.35 0.08 12.95
N GLU A 88 -21.56 0.78 14.07
CA GLU A 88 -22.15 2.12 14.10
C GLU A 88 -21.33 3.13 13.29
N MET A 89 -20.00 2.94 13.20
CA MET A 89 -19.09 3.82 12.47
C MET A 89 -19.19 3.67 10.93
N TRP A 90 -19.84 2.63 10.41
CA TRP A 90 -20.08 2.43 8.96
C TRP A 90 -21.51 1.93 8.68
N ARG A 91 -22.48 2.34 9.51
CA ARG A 91 -23.88 1.92 9.41
C ARG A 91 -24.41 2.07 7.97
N GLY A 92 -24.95 0.98 7.41
CA GLY A 92 -25.47 0.92 6.04
C GLY A 92 -24.43 0.54 4.96
N GLN A 93 -23.14 0.44 5.30
CA GLN A 93 -22.09 0.06 4.37
C GLN A 93 -21.70 -1.42 4.52
N LYS A 94 -21.70 -2.16 3.40
CA LYS A 94 -21.13 -3.51 3.32
C LYS A 94 -19.67 -3.44 2.85
N TRP A 95 -18.81 -4.28 3.41
CA TRP A 95 -17.43 -4.55 3.03
C TRP A 95 -17.39 -5.80 2.16
N ASP A 96 -17.68 -5.59 0.88
CA ASP A 96 -17.78 -6.56 -0.23
C ASP A 96 -16.66 -6.34 -1.27
N VAL A 97 -15.53 -5.75 -0.82
CA VAL A 97 -14.43 -5.24 -1.66
C VAL A 97 -13.14 -6.08 -1.54
N CYS A 98 -13.26 -7.30 -1.01
CA CYS A 98 -12.17 -8.26 -0.84
C CYS A 98 -12.25 -9.39 -1.89
N GLY A 99 -11.27 -10.28 -1.89
CA GLY A 99 -11.07 -11.30 -2.93
C GLY A 99 -9.67 -11.20 -3.53
N GLU A 100 -9.51 -11.59 -4.80
CA GLU A 100 -8.21 -11.55 -5.50
C GLU A 100 -8.31 -10.68 -6.76
N ALA A 101 -7.45 -9.67 -6.88
CA ALA A 101 -7.40 -8.77 -8.04
C ALA A 101 -6.51 -9.31 -9.18
N TYR A 102 -5.63 -10.26 -8.88
CA TYR A 102 -4.73 -10.96 -9.80
C TYR A 102 -4.15 -12.20 -9.11
N GLN A 103 -3.66 -13.15 -9.89
CA GLN A 103 -2.90 -14.27 -9.33
C GLN A 103 -1.51 -13.78 -8.87
N ALA A 104 -1.32 -13.73 -7.55
CA ALA A 104 -0.12 -13.16 -6.95
C ALA A 104 1.10 -14.09 -7.09
N ALA A 105 2.30 -13.50 -7.06
CA ALA A 105 3.56 -14.24 -6.99
C ALA A 105 3.62 -15.10 -5.71
N ALA A 106 4.03 -16.36 -5.88
CA ALA A 106 4.41 -17.23 -4.78
C ALA A 106 5.63 -16.63 -4.06
N VAL A 107 5.68 -16.81 -2.74
CA VAL A 107 6.83 -16.48 -1.89
C VAL A 107 6.94 -17.50 -0.76
N ARG A 108 8.15 -17.79 -0.30
CA ARG A 108 8.39 -18.55 0.94
C ARG A 108 8.59 -17.57 2.08
N LEU A 109 7.75 -17.64 3.11
CA LEU A 109 7.78 -16.74 4.26
C LEU A 109 8.54 -17.40 5.40
N PHE A 110 9.54 -16.73 5.96
CA PHE A 110 10.34 -17.21 7.09
C PHE A 110 10.38 -16.18 8.21
N SER A 111 10.39 -16.63 9.46
CA SER A 111 10.76 -15.76 10.58
C SER A 111 12.25 -15.39 10.52
N THR A 112 12.65 -14.34 11.24
CA THR A 112 14.05 -14.03 11.55
C THR A 112 14.81 -15.19 12.21
N ALA A 113 14.10 -16.12 12.87
CA ALA A 113 14.64 -17.35 13.44
C ALA A 113 14.58 -18.57 12.49
N GLY A 114 14.27 -18.37 11.20
CA GLY A 114 14.22 -19.42 10.19
C GLY A 114 12.96 -20.31 10.19
N VAL A 115 11.93 -19.97 10.99
CA VAL A 115 10.68 -20.74 11.02
C VAL A 115 9.84 -20.43 9.78
N GLU A 116 9.53 -21.43 8.96
CA GLU A 116 8.69 -21.25 7.77
C GLU A 116 7.22 -21.00 8.15
N ASN A 117 6.57 -20.06 7.46
CA ASN A 117 5.18 -19.62 7.66
C ASN A 117 4.81 -19.35 9.14
N PRO A 118 5.51 -18.44 9.84
CA PRO A 118 5.28 -18.18 11.26
C PRO A 118 3.88 -17.60 11.51
N VAL A 119 3.21 -18.03 12.57
CA VAL A 119 1.86 -17.55 12.93
C VAL A 119 1.91 -16.23 13.69
N SER A 120 1.18 -15.21 13.24
CA SER A 120 0.86 -14.03 14.07
C SER A 120 -0.48 -14.18 14.78
N ARG A 121 -0.46 -14.08 16.12
CA ARG A 121 -1.67 -14.10 16.95
C ARG A 121 -2.46 -12.80 16.82
N HIS A 122 -1.84 -11.72 16.35
CA HIS A 122 -2.53 -10.46 16.06
C HIS A 122 -3.30 -10.52 14.75
N ASP A 123 -2.68 -11.04 13.67
CA ASP A 123 -3.36 -11.23 12.37
C ASP A 123 -4.56 -12.19 12.50
N GLN A 124 -4.38 -13.31 13.19
CA GLN A 124 -5.48 -14.26 13.47
C GLN A 124 -6.66 -13.61 14.20
N ARG A 125 -6.40 -12.83 15.26
CA ARG A 125 -7.47 -12.13 16.01
C ARG A 125 -8.17 -11.04 15.19
N GLN A 126 -7.46 -10.35 14.30
CA GLN A 126 -8.09 -9.41 13.37
C GLN A 126 -8.96 -10.16 12.37
N ARG A 127 -8.43 -11.22 11.74
CA ARG A 127 -9.12 -12.02 10.72
C ARG A 127 -10.28 -12.86 11.25
N ALA A 128 -10.34 -13.15 12.55
CA ALA A 128 -11.48 -13.80 13.18
C ALA A 128 -12.76 -12.94 13.13
N VAL A 129 -12.62 -11.60 13.03
CA VAL A 129 -13.76 -10.69 12.87
C VAL A 129 -14.11 -10.55 11.39
N VAL A 130 -15.27 -11.06 11.02
CA VAL A 130 -15.91 -10.82 9.71
C VAL A 130 -16.79 -9.58 9.82
N LEU A 131 -16.68 -8.69 8.83
CA LEU A 131 -17.49 -7.48 8.69
C LEU A 131 -18.72 -7.78 7.81
N ASP A 132 -19.78 -6.98 7.95
CA ASP A 132 -20.92 -7.00 7.03
C ASP A 132 -20.41 -6.94 5.59
N GLY A 133 -20.86 -7.83 4.70
CA GLY A 133 -20.33 -7.97 3.33
C GLY A 133 -19.28 -9.07 3.13
N GLY A 134 -18.75 -9.66 4.21
CA GLY A 134 -17.94 -10.89 4.16
C GLY A 134 -16.42 -10.69 4.19
N CYS A 135 -15.92 -9.48 3.92
CA CYS A 135 -14.53 -9.13 4.22
C CYS A 135 -14.20 -9.32 5.72
N ARG A 136 -12.95 -9.62 6.05
CA ARG A 136 -12.44 -9.61 7.42
C ARG A 136 -11.93 -8.23 7.82
N LYS A 137 -11.82 -7.99 9.13
CA LYS A 137 -11.25 -6.77 9.71
C LYS A 137 -9.77 -6.62 9.37
N GLY A 138 -9.40 -5.46 8.81
CA GLY A 138 -8.04 -5.15 8.39
C GLY A 138 -7.52 -5.90 7.14
N GLU A 139 -8.41 -6.49 6.35
CA GLU A 139 -8.10 -7.26 5.13
C GLU A 139 -7.75 -6.34 3.95
N LEU A 140 -6.75 -6.74 3.15
CA LEU A 140 -6.32 -5.99 1.96
C LEU A 140 -7.33 -6.16 0.82
N THR A 141 -7.92 -5.06 0.37
CA THR A 141 -8.99 -5.08 -0.63
C THR A 141 -8.46 -5.22 -2.06
N LEU A 142 -9.34 -5.45 -3.03
CA LEU A 142 -9.02 -5.49 -4.46
C LEU A 142 -8.30 -4.20 -4.92
N LEU A 143 -8.70 -3.04 -4.36
CA LEU A 143 -8.03 -1.77 -4.58
C LEU A 143 -6.60 -1.77 -3.99
N GLY A 144 -6.43 -2.23 -2.75
CA GLY A 144 -5.11 -2.29 -2.10
C GLY A 144 -4.15 -3.24 -2.81
N GLN A 145 -4.66 -4.35 -3.33
CA GLN A 145 -3.90 -5.27 -4.18
C GLN A 145 -3.47 -4.60 -5.49
N SER A 146 -4.38 -3.86 -6.14
CA SER A 146 -4.08 -3.12 -7.37
C SER A 146 -3.02 -2.04 -7.16
N GLN A 147 -3.11 -1.29 -6.06
CA GLN A 147 -2.09 -0.31 -5.64
C GLN A 147 -0.71 -0.95 -5.45
N ALA A 148 -0.66 -2.14 -4.85
CA ALA A 148 0.58 -2.89 -4.66
C ALA A 148 1.18 -3.36 -6.00
N LEU A 149 0.34 -3.88 -6.91
CA LEU A 149 0.76 -4.28 -8.25
C LEU A 149 1.32 -3.10 -9.06
N ASP A 150 0.66 -1.94 -8.99
CA ASP A 150 1.10 -0.74 -9.71
C ASP A 150 2.37 -0.11 -9.14
N LEU A 151 2.58 -0.20 -7.82
CA LEU A 151 3.87 0.10 -7.19
C LEU A 151 4.96 -0.84 -7.71
N GLY A 152 4.71 -2.15 -7.78
CA GLY A 152 5.63 -3.12 -8.38
C GLY A 152 5.97 -2.80 -9.84
N ARG A 153 4.96 -2.48 -10.66
CA ARG A 153 5.14 -2.07 -12.07
C ARG A 153 5.93 -0.77 -12.19
N TRP A 154 5.75 0.17 -11.26
CA TRP A 154 6.54 1.40 -11.21
C TRP A 154 8.01 1.11 -10.87
N LEU A 155 8.27 0.25 -9.87
CA LEU A 155 9.62 -0.21 -9.55
C LEU A 155 10.29 -0.93 -10.74
N ARG A 156 9.56 -1.78 -11.48
CA ARG A 156 10.06 -2.40 -12.72
C ARG A 156 10.45 -1.35 -13.76
N ARG A 157 9.57 -0.37 -14.01
CA ARG A 157 9.86 0.70 -14.99
C ARG A 157 11.13 1.46 -14.63
N SER A 158 11.25 1.90 -13.38
CA SER A 158 12.42 2.62 -12.89
C SER A 158 13.67 1.72 -12.93
N TYR A 159 13.71 0.68 -12.10
CA TYR A 159 14.96 -0.02 -11.79
C TYR A 159 15.31 -1.16 -12.75
N VAL A 160 14.34 -1.76 -13.46
CA VAL A 160 14.64 -2.81 -14.46
C VAL A 160 14.81 -2.19 -15.85
N THR A 161 13.84 -1.41 -16.33
CA THR A 161 13.86 -0.97 -17.75
C THR A 161 14.54 0.36 -18.02
N SER A 162 14.44 1.36 -17.12
CA SER A 162 15.04 2.67 -17.36
C SER A 162 16.50 2.72 -16.93
N GLU A 163 16.81 2.30 -15.69
CA GLU A 163 18.17 2.34 -15.14
C GLU A 163 18.99 1.08 -15.41
N GLY A 164 18.39 -0.01 -15.94
CA GLY A 164 19.08 -1.29 -16.17
C GLY A 164 19.72 -1.92 -14.92
N PHE A 165 19.22 -1.55 -13.75
CA PHE A 165 19.90 -1.72 -12.46
C PHE A 165 19.54 -3.05 -11.77
N LEU A 166 18.30 -3.50 -11.93
CA LEU A 166 17.80 -4.84 -11.58
C LEU A 166 17.66 -5.69 -12.85
N PRO A 167 17.85 -7.02 -12.77
CA PRO A 167 17.70 -7.91 -13.92
C PRO A 167 16.25 -7.96 -14.42
N HIS A 168 16.05 -8.33 -15.69
CA HIS A 168 14.71 -8.47 -16.28
C HIS A 168 13.88 -9.59 -15.64
N THR A 169 14.54 -10.68 -15.25
CA THR A 169 13.98 -11.86 -14.58
C THR A 169 14.44 -11.90 -13.13
N TYR A 170 13.63 -12.46 -12.23
CA TYR A 170 14.05 -12.66 -10.84
C TYR A 170 15.29 -13.58 -10.75
N GLN A 171 16.19 -13.28 -9.82
CA GLN A 171 17.35 -14.09 -9.46
C GLN A 171 17.48 -14.07 -7.92
N ASP A 172 17.85 -15.19 -7.32
CA ASP A 172 17.97 -15.26 -5.85
C ASP A 172 19.06 -14.29 -5.35
N GLY A 173 18.81 -13.65 -4.20
CA GLY A 173 19.70 -12.61 -3.66
C GLY A 173 19.55 -11.21 -4.27
N VAL A 174 19.00 -11.06 -5.49
CA VAL A 174 18.80 -9.74 -6.14
C VAL A 174 17.54 -9.01 -5.67
N VAL A 175 16.82 -9.56 -4.71
CA VAL A 175 15.88 -8.84 -3.83
C VAL A 175 15.84 -9.58 -2.50
N GLU A 176 16.04 -8.83 -1.42
CA GLU A 176 15.80 -9.21 -0.04
C GLU A 176 14.47 -8.57 0.41
N ALA A 177 13.46 -9.40 0.68
CA ALA A 177 12.12 -8.90 0.97
C ALA A 177 11.76 -9.11 2.44
N HIS A 178 11.30 -8.05 3.10
CA HIS A 178 10.92 -8.01 4.51
C HIS A 178 9.48 -7.49 4.68
N THR A 179 8.70 -8.13 5.53
CA THR A 179 7.32 -7.72 5.84
C THR A 179 7.02 -7.91 7.31
N THR A 180 6.09 -7.13 7.87
CA THR A 180 5.44 -7.52 9.13
C THR A 180 4.60 -8.77 8.93
N ASN A 181 4.40 -9.56 10.00
CA ASN A 181 3.59 -10.78 9.97
C ASN A 181 2.07 -10.52 9.97
N PHE A 182 1.59 -9.68 9.06
CA PHE A 182 0.16 -9.47 8.82
C PHE A 182 -0.20 -9.88 7.39
N SER A 183 -1.34 -10.55 7.24
CA SER A 183 -1.91 -10.97 5.96
C SER A 183 -1.92 -9.85 4.92
N ARG A 184 -2.33 -8.64 5.31
CA ARG A 184 -2.35 -7.44 4.43
C ARG A 184 -0.97 -6.97 3.96
N THR A 185 0.08 -7.07 4.78
CA THR A 185 1.43 -6.63 4.38
C THR A 185 2.12 -7.70 3.55
N ILE A 186 1.96 -8.98 3.89
CA ILE A 186 2.37 -10.12 3.07
C ILE A 186 1.71 -10.06 1.68
N ALA A 187 0.39 -9.83 1.60
CA ALA A 187 -0.33 -9.69 0.34
C ALA A 187 0.11 -8.44 -0.46
N THR A 188 0.39 -7.31 0.21
CA THR A 188 0.94 -6.12 -0.47
C THR A 188 2.32 -6.42 -1.06
N LEU A 189 3.22 -7.07 -0.30
CA LEU A 189 4.54 -7.46 -0.78
C LEU A 189 4.45 -8.43 -1.99
N ARG A 190 3.58 -9.45 -1.93
CA ARG A 190 3.31 -10.32 -3.08
C ARG A 190 2.88 -9.54 -4.31
N GLY A 191 2.02 -8.52 -4.15
CA GLY A 191 1.62 -7.62 -5.23
C GLY A 191 2.77 -6.83 -5.83
N VAL A 192 3.61 -6.23 -4.99
CA VAL A 192 4.81 -5.50 -5.43
C VAL A 192 5.78 -6.42 -6.17
N LEU A 193 6.03 -7.62 -5.67
CA LEU A 193 6.86 -8.62 -6.36
C LEU A 193 6.24 -9.08 -7.70
N THR A 194 4.91 -9.23 -7.77
CA THR A 194 4.18 -9.58 -9.00
C THR A 194 4.34 -8.50 -10.07
N GLY A 195 4.30 -7.21 -9.68
CA GLY A 195 4.50 -6.09 -10.60
C GLY A 195 5.97 -5.88 -10.99
N LEU A 196 6.90 -6.20 -10.08
CA LEU A 196 8.34 -6.08 -10.29
C LEU A 196 8.90 -7.18 -11.20
N TYR A 197 8.48 -8.42 -10.98
CA TYR A 197 8.88 -9.62 -11.72
C TYR A 197 7.63 -10.42 -12.14
N PRO A 198 7.04 -10.12 -13.31
CA PRO A 198 5.80 -10.77 -13.77
C PRO A 198 5.98 -12.26 -14.05
N ASP A 199 7.19 -12.72 -14.31
CA ASP A 199 7.53 -14.11 -14.63
C ASP A 199 7.68 -15.00 -13.39
N LEU A 200 7.54 -14.43 -12.18
CA LEU A 200 7.58 -15.20 -10.94
C LEU A 200 6.47 -16.27 -10.90
N PRO A 201 6.76 -17.46 -10.33
CA PRO A 201 5.77 -18.51 -10.12
C PRO A 201 4.55 -17.96 -9.40
N LYS A 202 3.36 -18.38 -9.81
CA LYS A 202 2.12 -17.92 -9.19
C LYS A 202 1.81 -18.76 -7.97
N GLN A 203 1.24 -18.13 -6.95
CA GLN A 203 0.71 -18.84 -5.81
C GLN A 203 -0.38 -19.80 -6.32
N HIS A 204 -0.19 -21.09 -6.10
CA HIS A 204 -1.24 -22.06 -6.39
C HIS A 204 -2.40 -21.80 -5.44
N ARG A 205 -3.61 -21.83 -6.00
CA ARG A 205 -4.82 -21.87 -5.21
C ARG A 205 -4.89 -23.25 -4.58
N GLU A 206 -4.39 -23.38 -3.36
CA GLU A 206 -4.88 -24.43 -2.48
C GLU A 206 -6.37 -24.16 -2.31
N GLU A 207 -7.18 -24.94 -3.03
CA GLU A 207 -8.61 -24.99 -2.83
C GLU A 207 -8.87 -25.63 -1.47
N HIS A 208 -8.70 -24.81 -0.42
CA HIS A 208 -9.31 -25.03 0.88
C HIS A 208 -10.83 -25.02 0.67
N HIS A 209 -11.35 -26.16 0.21
CA HIS A 209 -12.69 -26.61 0.54
C HIS A 209 -12.83 -26.42 2.03
N GLN A 210 -13.56 -25.37 2.40
CA GLN A 210 -14.05 -25.20 3.75
C GLN A 210 -15.02 -26.35 3.98
N GLN A 211 -14.51 -27.46 4.48
CA GLN A 211 -15.28 -28.36 5.32
C GLN A 211 -15.72 -27.50 6.50
N GLN A 212 -16.88 -26.85 6.36
CA GLN A 212 -17.64 -26.40 7.50
C GLN A 212 -17.76 -27.62 8.42
N PRO A 213 -17.41 -27.50 9.72
CA PRO A 213 -17.71 -28.57 10.64
C PRO A 213 -19.22 -28.74 10.64
N GLN A 214 -19.69 -29.81 9.98
CA GLN A 214 -21.07 -30.24 10.09
C GLN A 214 -21.33 -30.43 11.59
N GLN A 215 -22.30 -29.68 12.11
CA GLN A 215 -22.75 -29.85 13.48
C GLN A 215 -23.33 -31.25 13.57
N GLN A 216 -22.55 -32.19 14.11
CA GLN A 216 -23.02 -33.53 14.40
C GLN A 216 -23.96 -33.44 15.60
N GLU A 217 -25.25 -33.23 15.32
CA GLU A 217 -26.30 -33.59 16.26
C GLU A 217 -26.14 -35.08 16.63
N GLY A 218 -26.24 -35.36 17.92
CA GLY A 218 -25.70 -36.59 18.49
C GLY A 218 -26.38 -37.87 18.00
N GLN A 219 -25.59 -38.87 17.66
CA GLN A 219 -26.04 -40.26 17.57
C GLN A 219 -25.14 -41.17 18.40
N THR A 220 -25.79 -41.99 19.23
CA THR A 220 -25.19 -42.92 20.19
C THR A 220 -24.50 -44.08 19.47
N PRO A 221 -23.34 -44.58 19.94
CA PRO A 221 -22.65 -45.69 19.28
C PRO A 221 -23.39 -47.03 19.46
N GLN A 222 -23.59 -47.76 18.34
CA GLN A 222 -23.87 -49.20 18.34
C GLN A 222 -22.67 -50.00 17.79
N PRO A 223 -22.41 -51.24 18.28
CA PRO A 223 -21.22 -51.99 17.91
C PRO A 223 -21.39 -52.97 16.74
N THR A 224 -20.36 -53.01 15.88
CA THR A 224 -19.85 -54.18 15.13
C THR A 224 -20.77 -54.94 14.13
N SER A 225 -20.41 -54.90 12.84
CA SER A 225 -20.50 -56.09 11.97
C SER A 225 -19.42 -56.11 10.86
N LYS A 226 -18.50 -57.07 10.99
CA LYS A 226 -17.68 -57.79 9.99
C LYS A 226 -17.63 -57.27 8.53
N LEU A 227 -16.42 -57.02 8.04
CA LEU A 227 -16.06 -56.93 6.61
C LEU A 227 -15.62 -58.30 6.04
N PRO A 228 -15.91 -58.61 4.76
CA PRO A 228 -15.27 -59.71 4.02
C PRO A 228 -14.00 -59.25 3.27
N PRO A 229 -13.06 -60.17 2.94
CA PRO A 229 -11.82 -59.83 2.25
C PRO A 229 -12.04 -59.64 0.73
N GLN A 230 -11.47 -58.58 0.15
CA GLN A 230 -11.38 -58.40 -1.30
C GLN A 230 -9.97 -58.70 -1.83
N GLN A 231 -9.92 -59.24 -3.04
CA GLN A 231 -8.77 -59.92 -3.63
C GLN A 231 -7.76 -58.94 -4.25
N GLN A 232 -6.47 -59.20 -4.07
CA GLN A 232 -5.40 -58.48 -4.76
C GLN A 232 -5.21 -59.04 -6.19
N LEU A 233 -5.61 -58.26 -7.20
CA LEU A 233 -5.27 -58.53 -8.60
C LEU A 233 -3.90 -57.93 -8.93
N HIS A 234 -2.90 -58.80 -9.07
CA HIS A 234 -1.51 -58.42 -9.32
C HIS A 234 -1.29 -58.20 -10.83
N LEU A 235 -1.40 -56.95 -11.31
CA LEU A 235 -1.19 -56.62 -12.72
C LEU A 235 0.27 -56.19 -12.97
N GLN A 236 1.05 -57.07 -13.58
CA GLN A 236 2.49 -56.91 -13.78
C GLN A 236 2.79 -56.10 -15.06
N SER A 237 2.84 -54.76 -14.94
CA SER A 237 3.16 -53.87 -16.06
C SER A 237 4.68 -53.77 -16.31
N GLN A 238 5.13 -54.07 -17.53
CA GLN A 238 6.54 -53.96 -17.92
C GLN A 238 7.06 -52.51 -17.95
N PRO A 239 8.34 -52.27 -17.61
CA PRO A 239 8.93 -50.93 -17.63
C PRO A 239 9.19 -50.46 -19.08
N GLN A 240 8.53 -49.38 -19.49
CA GLN A 240 8.88 -48.70 -20.74
C GLN A 240 10.14 -47.82 -20.59
N PRO A 241 10.90 -47.56 -21.67
CA PRO A 241 12.11 -46.75 -21.61
C PRO A 241 11.80 -45.32 -21.19
N GLN A 242 12.30 -44.92 -20.00
CA GLN A 242 12.15 -43.56 -19.51
C GLN A 242 12.99 -42.59 -20.36
N LYS A 243 12.31 -41.91 -21.28
CA LYS A 243 12.86 -40.79 -22.05
C LYS A 243 13.20 -39.69 -21.04
N GLN A 244 14.49 -39.51 -20.74
CA GLN A 244 14.94 -38.53 -19.74
C GLN A 244 14.46 -37.13 -20.13
N LEU A 245 13.48 -36.60 -19.38
CA LEU A 245 13.08 -35.20 -19.53
C LEU A 245 14.28 -34.32 -19.15
N PRO A 246 14.51 -33.20 -19.87
CA PRO A 246 15.53 -32.24 -19.48
C PRO A 246 15.28 -31.81 -18.03
N HIS A 247 16.35 -31.78 -17.24
CA HIS A 247 16.32 -31.55 -15.79
C HIS A 247 15.93 -30.09 -15.50
N LEU A 248 14.63 -29.81 -15.55
CA LEU A 248 14.06 -28.51 -15.21
C LEU A 248 14.46 -28.16 -13.78
N GLN A 249 15.25 -27.10 -13.60
CA GLN A 249 15.51 -26.55 -12.28
C GLN A 249 14.17 -26.12 -11.68
N PRO A 250 13.90 -26.42 -10.40
CA PRO A 250 12.64 -26.04 -9.78
C PRO A 250 12.46 -24.51 -9.86
N PRO A 251 11.23 -24.03 -10.09
CA PRO A 251 10.97 -22.60 -10.20
C PRO A 251 11.42 -21.86 -8.94
N ARG A 252 12.28 -20.84 -9.11
CA ARG A 252 12.82 -20.04 -8.01
C ARG A 252 11.73 -19.16 -7.42
N VAL A 253 11.43 -19.38 -6.13
CA VAL A 253 10.40 -18.67 -5.38
C VAL A 253 11.09 -17.73 -4.38
N PRO A 254 10.79 -16.40 -4.39
CA PRO A 254 11.44 -15.45 -3.50
C PRO A 254 11.31 -15.83 -2.03
N HIS A 255 12.41 -15.72 -1.29
CA HIS A 255 12.42 -15.77 0.16
C HIS A 255 12.00 -14.42 0.72
N VAL A 256 11.08 -14.44 1.68
CA VAL A 256 10.57 -13.27 2.38
C VAL A 256 10.79 -13.47 3.87
N THR A 257 11.50 -12.55 4.49
CA THR A 257 11.67 -12.48 5.94
C THR A 257 10.49 -11.74 6.57
N THR A 258 10.05 -12.22 7.72
CA THR A 258 9.17 -11.52 8.65
C THR A 258 9.72 -11.67 10.05
N SER A 259 9.36 -10.79 10.97
CA SER A 259 9.61 -11.06 12.39
C SER A 259 8.50 -11.94 12.97
N ALA A 260 8.81 -12.64 14.06
CA ALA A 260 7.79 -13.15 14.97
C ALA A 260 7.11 -11.98 15.72
N ASP A 261 5.98 -12.23 16.40
CA ASP A 261 5.24 -11.22 17.18
C ASP A 261 6.08 -10.54 18.30
N LEU A 262 7.33 -10.96 18.57
CA LEU A 262 8.22 -10.37 19.58
C LEU A 262 9.47 -9.68 18.96
N ASP A 263 10.02 -10.23 17.88
CA ASP A 263 11.24 -9.74 17.22
C ASP A 263 10.97 -8.62 16.20
N GLU A 264 9.80 -7.99 16.29
CA GLU A 264 9.26 -7.11 15.25
C GLU A 264 9.79 -5.68 15.38
N ILE A 265 10.64 -5.31 14.43
CA ILE A 265 11.28 -3.99 14.34
C ILE A 265 10.60 -3.06 13.31
N LEU A 266 9.61 -3.59 12.57
CA LEU A 266 8.82 -2.88 11.55
C LEU A 266 7.55 -2.23 12.12
N TYR A 267 7.44 -2.18 13.45
CA TYR A 267 6.66 -1.20 14.21
C TYR A 267 7.22 -1.07 15.64
N ALA A 268 6.76 -0.07 16.39
CA ALA A 268 7.21 0.19 17.75
C ALA A 268 6.52 -0.76 18.77
N ASP A 269 7.12 -1.93 19.04
CA ASP A 269 6.58 -2.90 20.00
C ASP A 269 7.00 -2.60 21.46
N THR A 270 6.01 -2.34 22.31
CA THR A 270 6.22 -2.10 23.75
C THR A 270 6.36 -3.36 24.59
N ARG A 271 6.06 -4.54 24.03
CA ARG A 271 6.07 -5.81 24.78
C ARG A 271 7.48 -6.33 24.99
N THR A 272 8.37 -6.11 24.02
CA THR A 272 9.78 -6.50 24.09
C THR A 272 10.72 -5.38 24.52
N CYS A 273 10.26 -4.12 24.49
CA CYS A 273 11.00 -2.99 25.05
C CYS A 273 10.18 -2.28 26.15
N PRO A 274 10.36 -2.65 27.44
CA PRO A 274 9.62 -2.04 28.56
C PRO A 274 9.83 -0.52 28.66
N HIS A 275 11.04 -0.02 28.36
CA HIS A 275 11.35 1.40 28.37
C HIS A 275 10.55 2.17 27.30
N LEU A 276 10.42 1.60 26.10
CA LEU A 276 9.52 2.12 25.05
C LEU A 276 8.05 2.03 25.49
N GLY A 277 7.67 1.00 26.25
CA GLY A 277 6.37 0.91 26.92
C GLY A 277 6.06 2.10 27.82
N SER A 278 6.97 2.44 28.73
CA SER A 278 6.87 3.63 29.60
C SER A 278 6.81 4.93 28.80
N PHE A 279 7.67 5.10 27.80
CA PHE A 279 7.65 6.28 26.93
C PHE A 279 6.33 6.41 26.15
N GLN A 280 5.81 5.30 25.60
CA GLN A 280 4.51 5.29 24.92
C GLN A 280 3.33 5.48 25.89
N ALA A 281 3.44 5.12 27.17
CA ALA A 281 2.41 5.42 28.17
C ALA A 281 2.34 6.93 28.43
N VAL A 282 3.48 7.59 28.65
CA VAL A 282 3.58 9.05 28.78
C VAL A 282 3.09 9.76 27.52
N SER A 283 3.53 9.30 26.34
CA SER A 283 3.09 9.86 25.05
C SER A 283 1.57 9.72 24.83
N ARG A 284 0.96 8.60 25.27
CA ARG A 284 -0.50 8.42 25.23
C ARG A 284 -1.24 9.35 26.17
N GLU A 285 -0.73 9.61 27.38
CA GLU A 285 -1.36 10.56 28.31
C GLU A 285 -1.26 12.00 27.79
N LEU A 286 -0.09 12.41 27.31
CA LEU A 286 0.07 13.72 26.65
C LEU A 286 -0.83 13.86 25.42
N GLY A 287 -0.98 12.79 24.63
CA GLY A 287 -1.92 12.73 23.50
C GLY A 287 -3.37 12.88 23.93
N ARG A 288 -3.81 12.20 25.00
CA ARG A 288 -5.15 12.35 25.58
C ARG A 288 -5.41 13.77 26.06
N ALA A 289 -4.46 14.37 26.79
CA ALA A 289 -4.55 15.75 27.25
C ALA A 289 -4.63 16.73 26.08
N ALA A 290 -3.79 16.55 25.05
CA ALA A 290 -3.80 17.39 23.85
C ALA A 290 -5.11 17.27 23.02
N VAL A 291 -5.72 16.09 22.98
CA VAL A 291 -7.04 15.89 22.35
C VAL A 291 -8.13 16.63 23.12
N ARG A 292 -8.19 16.48 24.45
CA ARG A 292 -9.20 17.14 25.29
C ARG A 292 -9.03 18.67 25.35
N ALA A 293 -7.80 19.16 25.22
CA ALA A 293 -7.49 20.59 25.19
C ALA A 293 -7.71 21.25 23.82
N ASP A 294 -8.03 20.50 22.76
CA ASP A 294 -8.27 21.10 21.45
C ASP A 294 -9.66 21.78 21.42
N PRO A 295 -9.77 23.04 20.96
CA PRO A 295 -11.05 23.78 20.90
C PRO A 295 -12.19 23.10 20.14
N GLU A 296 -11.89 22.17 19.22
CA GLU A 296 -12.94 21.43 18.50
C GLU A 296 -13.43 20.17 19.26
N TYR A 297 -12.81 19.78 20.38
CA TYR A 297 -13.07 18.51 21.07
C TYR A 297 -14.52 18.38 21.56
N GLU A 298 -15.01 19.27 22.42
CA GLU A 298 -16.36 19.13 23.01
C GLU A 298 -17.46 19.22 21.95
N TRP A 299 -17.29 20.08 20.95
CA TRP A 299 -18.21 20.18 19.82
C TRP A 299 -18.22 18.89 18.99
N ALA A 300 -17.04 18.38 18.60
CA ALA A 300 -16.93 17.15 17.81
C ALA A 300 -17.43 15.93 18.59
N ARG A 301 -17.16 15.87 19.90
CA ARG A 301 -17.69 14.85 20.81
C ARG A 301 -19.21 14.86 20.85
N GLY A 302 -19.83 16.02 21.11
CA GLY A 302 -21.28 16.17 21.11
C GLY A 302 -21.94 15.73 19.80
N GLU A 303 -21.34 16.12 18.66
CA GLU A 303 -21.84 15.74 17.34
C GLU A 303 -21.67 14.24 17.05
N LEU A 304 -20.56 13.62 17.48
CA LEU A 304 -20.33 12.18 17.32
C LEU A 304 -21.25 11.32 18.20
N LEU A 305 -21.53 11.75 19.44
CA LEU A 305 -22.53 11.11 20.30
C LEU A 305 -23.90 11.08 19.59
N ARG A 306 -24.31 12.22 19.03
CA ARG A 306 -25.56 12.39 18.29
C ARG A 306 -25.63 11.53 17.02
N LEU A 307 -24.57 11.52 16.21
CA LEU A 307 -24.53 10.82 14.91
C LEU A 307 -24.40 9.30 15.04
N LEU A 308 -23.51 8.83 15.92
CA LEU A 308 -23.27 7.41 16.11
C LEU A 308 -24.39 6.76 16.93
N GLY A 309 -25.04 7.52 17.82
CA GLY A 309 -26.03 7.00 18.76
C GLY A 309 -25.39 6.21 19.91
N ILE A 310 -24.19 6.63 20.34
CA ILE A 310 -23.45 6.03 21.45
C ILE A 310 -23.50 6.95 22.66
N ASP A 311 -23.49 6.37 23.85
CA ASP A 311 -23.53 7.13 25.10
C ASP A 311 -22.17 7.76 25.45
N ALA A 312 -22.22 8.75 26.34
CA ALA A 312 -21.05 9.49 26.80
C ALA A 312 -19.98 8.59 27.45
N VAL A 313 -20.37 7.55 28.20
CA VAL A 313 -19.45 6.67 28.92
C VAL A 313 -18.74 5.73 27.93
N SER A 314 -19.46 5.19 26.95
CA SER A 314 -18.88 4.43 25.82
C SER A 314 -17.91 5.28 24.99
N PHE A 315 -18.23 6.55 24.76
CA PHE A 315 -17.33 7.48 24.06
C PHE A 315 -16.05 7.74 24.86
N ASP A 316 -16.19 8.16 26.12
CA ASP A 316 -15.05 8.62 26.93
C ASP A 316 -14.13 7.48 27.41
N SER A 317 -14.64 6.23 27.43
CA SER A 317 -13.83 5.03 27.69
C SER A 317 -12.99 4.58 26.48
N ASP A 318 -13.45 4.81 25.24
CA ASP A 318 -12.69 4.52 24.02
C ASP A 318 -11.72 5.67 23.70
N TRP A 319 -10.57 5.70 24.38
CA TRP A 319 -9.50 6.68 24.13
C TRP A 319 -8.96 6.67 22.68
N CYS A 320 -9.27 5.62 21.90
CA CYS A 320 -8.92 5.49 20.49
C CYS A 320 -10.04 5.92 19.54
N ILE A 321 -11.18 6.41 20.01
CA ILE A 321 -12.39 6.59 19.17
C ILE A 321 -12.16 7.46 17.93
N PHE A 322 -11.38 8.55 18.04
CA PHE A 322 -11.02 9.37 16.88
C PHE A 322 -10.13 8.63 15.88
N THR A 323 -9.21 7.78 16.36
CA THR A 323 -8.38 6.92 15.50
C THR A 323 -9.23 5.86 14.81
N HIS A 324 -10.18 5.24 15.54
CA HIS A 324 -11.14 4.29 14.96
C HIS A 324 -12.01 4.95 13.88
N LEU A 325 -12.53 6.16 14.13
CA LEU A 325 -13.31 6.93 13.17
C LEU A 325 -12.49 7.34 11.94
N HIS A 326 -11.27 7.87 12.13
CA HIS A 326 -10.39 8.21 11.02
C HIS A 326 -10.06 6.99 10.16
N ASP A 327 -9.79 5.83 10.78
CA ASP A 327 -9.53 4.58 10.06
C ASP A 327 -10.72 4.16 9.19
N VAL A 328 -11.92 4.17 9.77
CA VAL A 328 -13.17 3.85 9.06
C VAL A 328 -13.46 4.83 7.94
N LEU A 329 -13.43 6.13 8.22
CA LEU A 329 -13.75 7.18 7.24
C LEU A 329 -12.75 7.17 6.06
N THR A 330 -11.45 6.97 6.34
CA THR A 330 -10.43 6.80 5.29
C THR A 330 -10.66 5.53 4.47
N SER A 331 -11.05 4.43 5.13
CA SER A 331 -11.41 3.19 4.43
C SER A 331 -12.67 3.33 3.58
N LEU A 332 -13.68 4.12 4.00
CA LEU A 332 -14.88 4.38 3.20
C LEU A 332 -14.56 5.23 1.97
N GLU A 333 -13.85 6.36 2.18
CA GLU A 333 -13.41 7.28 1.12
C GLU A 333 -12.57 6.55 0.06
N ALA A 334 -11.61 5.73 0.49
CA ALA A 334 -10.74 4.98 -0.42
C ALA A 334 -11.52 4.04 -1.37
N HIS A 335 -12.68 3.52 -0.95
CA HIS A 335 -13.50 2.60 -1.75
C HIS A 335 -14.72 3.27 -2.39
N GLY A 336 -14.82 4.61 -2.34
CA GLY A 336 -15.98 5.35 -2.85
C GLY A 336 -17.31 4.97 -2.18
N LYS A 337 -17.25 4.39 -0.97
CA LYS A 337 -18.43 4.03 -0.18
C LYS A 337 -18.99 5.30 0.47
N ALA A 338 -20.31 5.38 0.58
CA ALA A 338 -20.94 6.52 1.22
C ALA A 338 -20.54 6.60 2.71
N LEU A 339 -20.55 7.81 3.25
CA LEU A 339 -20.34 8.02 4.68
C LEU A 339 -21.54 7.45 5.46
N PRO A 340 -21.42 7.25 6.78
CA PRO A 340 -22.57 6.86 7.60
C PRO A 340 -23.62 7.99 7.58
N PRO A 341 -24.93 7.67 7.62
CA PRO A 341 -25.98 8.68 7.56
C PRO A 341 -25.79 9.81 8.57
N GLY A 342 -25.74 11.04 8.06
CA GLY A 342 -25.53 12.26 8.84
C GLY A 342 -24.09 12.78 8.87
N PHE A 343 -23.10 12.05 8.33
CA PHE A 343 -21.74 12.59 8.16
C PHE A 343 -21.59 13.44 6.88
N GLU A 344 -22.46 13.25 5.87
CA GLU A 344 -22.36 13.85 4.55
C GLU A 344 -22.44 15.39 4.59
N GLY A 345 -23.24 15.94 5.52
CA GLY A 345 -23.39 17.38 5.73
C GLY A 345 -22.34 18.03 6.61
N HIS A 346 -21.36 17.27 7.14
CA HIS A 346 -20.50 17.71 8.25
C HIS A 346 -19.00 17.78 7.89
N PRO A 347 -18.57 18.57 6.88
CA PRO A 347 -17.16 18.68 6.50
C PRO A 347 -16.27 19.26 7.63
N ARG A 348 -16.83 20.11 8.51
CA ARG A 348 -16.14 20.57 9.72
C ARG A 348 -15.83 19.40 10.68
N LEU A 349 -16.74 18.44 10.82
CA LEU A 349 -16.55 17.29 11.71
C LEU A 349 -15.45 16.37 11.19
N LEU A 350 -15.45 16.10 9.88
CA LEU A 350 -14.38 15.34 9.23
C LEU A 350 -13.02 16.01 9.41
N ALA A 351 -12.97 17.35 9.28
CA ALA A 351 -11.76 18.12 9.56
C ALA A 351 -11.34 18.07 11.04
N ALA A 352 -12.30 18.12 11.98
CA ALA A 352 -12.06 18.01 13.42
C ALA A 352 -11.54 16.61 13.80
N ILE A 353 -12.14 15.52 13.32
CA ILE A 353 -11.63 14.14 13.54
C ILE A 353 -10.19 14.03 13.05
N ASN A 354 -9.90 14.51 11.83
CA ASN A 354 -8.56 14.53 11.27
C ASN A 354 -7.57 15.43 12.01
N ARG A 355 -8.05 16.42 12.79
CA ARG A 355 -7.24 17.28 13.65
C ARG A 355 -6.97 16.59 15.00
N LEU A 356 -7.99 16.02 15.62
CA LEU A 356 -7.93 15.35 16.92
C LEU A 356 -7.05 14.08 16.86
N VAL A 357 -7.10 13.30 15.78
CA VAL A 357 -6.14 12.19 15.58
C VAL A 357 -4.69 12.67 15.51
N ARG A 358 -4.43 13.83 14.89
CA ARG A 358 -3.07 14.42 14.83
C ARG A 358 -2.61 14.96 16.20
N ALA A 359 -3.52 15.51 17.00
CA ALA A 359 -3.23 15.90 18.38
C ALA A 359 -2.89 14.65 19.24
N GLY A 360 -3.74 13.63 19.20
CA GLY A 360 -3.61 12.43 20.04
C GLY A 360 -2.41 11.53 19.70
N THR A 361 -1.91 11.58 18.47
CA THR A 361 -0.72 10.82 18.05
C THR A 361 0.61 11.51 18.35
N GLY A 362 0.61 12.67 18.99
CA GLY A 362 1.84 13.41 19.29
C GLY A 362 2.57 13.91 18.04
N LEU A 363 1.88 13.98 16.89
CA LEU A 363 2.35 14.59 15.64
C LEU A 363 2.32 16.12 15.75
N VAL A 364 3.11 16.63 16.71
CA VAL A 364 3.45 18.04 16.85
C VAL A 364 3.96 18.57 15.51
N ARG A 365 3.59 19.82 15.17
CA ARG A 365 3.89 20.51 13.89
C ARG A 365 5.38 20.82 13.66
N GLY A 366 6.25 19.81 13.74
CA GLY A 366 7.45 19.79 12.91
C GLY A 366 7.03 19.81 11.43
N LYS A 367 7.77 20.51 10.57
CA LYS A 367 7.44 20.68 9.14
C LYS A 367 7.69 19.41 8.30
N THR A 368 7.27 18.25 8.78
CA THR A 368 7.36 16.97 8.05
C THR A 368 6.29 16.96 6.96
N ARG A 369 6.69 17.29 5.72
CA ARG A 369 5.84 17.02 4.54
C ARG A 369 5.73 15.51 4.36
N LEU A 370 4.62 14.94 4.83
CA LEU A 370 4.19 13.60 4.43
C LEU A 370 3.93 13.63 2.91
N TYR A 371 4.82 13.00 2.14
CA TYR A 371 4.58 12.67 0.74
C TYR A 371 3.58 11.52 0.65
N GLY A 372 2.32 11.80 0.98
CA GLY A 372 1.22 10.91 0.62
C GLY A 372 1.15 10.80 -0.89
N TRP A 373 1.23 9.58 -1.43
CA TRP A 373 0.91 9.29 -2.84
C TRP A 373 -0.60 9.38 -3.06
N GLY A 374 -1.13 10.60 -2.95
CA GLY A 374 -2.44 10.94 -3.47
C GLY A 374 -2.34 11.19 -4.96
N MET A 375 -2.81 10.26 -5.79
CA MET A 375 -3.12 10.53 -7.20
C MET A 375 -4.37 11.41 -7.31
N SER A 376 -4.28 12.63 -6.78
CA SER A 376 -5.27 13.69 -6.97
C SER A 376 -4.55 14.95 -7.41
N GLY A 377 -4.59 15.24 -8.72
CA GLY A 377 -4.00 16.45 -9.27
C GLY A 377 -4.76 17.69 -8.80
N ARG A 378 -4.14 18.52 -7.95
CA ARG A 378 -4.55 19.91 -7.72
C ARG A 378 -3.33 20.82 -7.70
N ASN A 379 -3.43 21.94 -8.42
CA ASN A 379 -2.42 22.98 -8.47
C ASN A 379 -2.36 23.75 -7.15
N CYS A 380 -1.15 24.02 -6.66
CA CYS A 380 -0.88 25.12 -5.73
C CYS A 380 0.31 25.94 -6.28
N ASN A 381 0.03 27.13 -6.80
CA ASN A 381 1.04 28.10 -7.19
C ASN A 381 1.42 28.99 -6.00
N GLY A 382 2.69 29.35 -5.90
CA GLY A 382 3.17 30.55 -5.20
C GLY A 382 3.36 30.45 -3.68
N LEU A 383 4.63 30.38 -3.25
CA LEU A 383 5.24 31.38 -2.35
C LEU A 383 6.75 31.11 -2.21
N SER A 384 7.51 32.15 -1.85
CA SER A 384 8.94 32.28 -2.14
C SER A 384 9.90 31.60 -1.15
N ARG A 385 11.16 31.50 -1.58
CA ARG A 385 12.32 30.94 -0.86
C ARG A 385 12.60 31.64 0.49
N SER A 386 13.14 30.87 1.43
CA SER A 386 14.37 31.25 2.14
C SER A 386 15.29 30.02 2.24
N GLN A 387 16.59 30.21 2.04
CA GLN A 387 17.60 29.16 2.21
C GLN A 387 18.11 29.17 3.65
N SER A 388 18.50 28.00 4.17
CA SER A 388 19.45 27.89 5.29
C SER A 388 20.23 26.59 5.11
N GLN A 389 21.54 26.67 5.34
CA GLN A 389 22.48 25.57 5.14
C GLN A 389 22.38 24.57 6.31
N VAL A 390 22.75 23.31 6.04
CA VAL A 390 22.96 22.28 7.07
C VAL A 390 24.39 21.77 6.90
N THR A 391 25.15 21.73 7.99
CA THR A 391 26.52 21.21 8.05
C THR A 391 26.51 19.69 8.26
N GLU A 392 27.36 18.98 7.55
CA GLU A 392 27.60 17.54 7.73
C GLU A 392 28.51 17.24 8.93
N SER A 393 28.37 16.03 9.46
CA SER A 393 29.37 15.37 10.30
C SER A 393 29.57 13.93 9.80
N LEU A 394 30.75 13.63 9.26
CA LEU A 394 31.13 12.27 8.86
C LEU A 394 31.32 11.37 10.08
N LEU A 395 31.03 10.08 9.91
CA LEU A 395 31.62 8.98 10.68
C LEU A 395 32.03 7.87 9.70
N ASP A 396 33.21 7.30 9.92
CA ASP A 396 33.87 6.38 8.98
C ASP A 396 33.11 5.07 8.74
N ALA A 397 33.25 4.56 7.51
CA ALA A 397 32.78 3.24 7.13
C ALA A 397 33.97 2.27 6.97
N THR A 398 34.08 1.29 7.87
CA THR A 398 35.08 0.23 7.78
C THR A 398 34.68 -0.78 6.70
N GLN A 399 35.57 -1.05 5.73
CA GLN A 399 35.36 -2.08 4.72
C GLN A 399 35.81 -3.46 5.22
N CYS A 400 34.96 -4.47 5.03
CA CYS A 400 35.36 -5.88 5.03
C CYS A 400 35.00 -6.50 3.68
N THR A 401 35.99 -7.03 2.97
CA THR A 401 35.82 -7.74 1.69
C THR A 401 35.96 -9.24 1.91
N VAL A 402 35.01 -10.02 1.37
CA VAL A 402 35.08 -11.49 1.29
C VAL A 402 34.73 -11.92 -0.15
N ASP A 403 35.56 -12.78 -0.71
CA ASP A 403 35.36 -13.65 -1.89
C ASP A 403 35.00 -13.06 -3.28
N GLY A 404 35.14 -11.75 -3.50
CA GLY A 404 35.29 -11.17 -4.84
C GLY A 404 34.07 -11.23 -5.79
N THR A 405 33.00 -11.95 -5.43
CA THR A 405 31.70 -11.88 -6.11
C THR A 405 30.88 -10.71 -5.57
N THR A 406 30.76 -9.62 -6.34
CA THR A 406 29.91 -8.47 -5.99
C THR A 406 28.42 -8.79 -6.20
N SER A 407 27.85 -9.62 -5.34
CA SER A 407 26.41 -9.89 -5.31
C SER A 407 25.65 -8.63 -4.90
N LYS A 408 24.62 -8.26 -5.67
CA LYS A 408 23.80 -7.09 -5.40
C LYS A 408 22.56 -7.47 -4.57
N MET A 409 22.46 -6.96 -3.35
CA MET A 409 21.39 -7.21 -2.37
C MET A 409 20.51 -5.97 -2.18
N TYR A 410 19.19 -6.13 -1.97
CA TYR A 410 18.25 -4.99 -2.00
C TYR A 410 17.10 -5.17 -1.03
N VAL A 411 16.95 -4.25 -0.06
CA VAL A 411 15.92 -4.38 0.97
C VAL A 411 14.60 -3.71 0.56
N LEU A 412 13.57 -4.54 0.33
CA LEU A 412 12.16 -4.15 0.29
C LEU A 412 11.55 -4.35 1.68
N THR A 413 10.92 -3.34 2.29
CA THR A 413 10.39 -3.45 3.66
C THR A 413 8.96 -2.94 3.81
N PHE A 414 8.05 -3.77 4.33
CA PHE A 414 6.62 -3.49 4.46
C PHE A 414 6.16 -3.38 5.92
N TRP A 415 5.58 -2.24 6.29
CA TRP A 415 5.30 -1.87 7.68
C TRP A 415 3.79 -1.89 7.99
N GLY A 416 3.45 -2.31 9.21
CA GLY A 416 2.09 -2.24 9.76
C GLY A 416 1.75 -0.83 10.28
N GLN A 417 0.55 -0.62 10.84
CA GLN A 417 0.24 0.62 11.55
C GLN A 417 0.99 0.65 12.89
N GLY A 418 2.14 1.34 12.91
CA GLY A 418 2.81 1.84 14.09
C GLY A 418 2.99 3.37 14.00
N THR A 419 2.97 4.05 15.15
CA THR A 419 3.29 5.48 15.23
C THR A 419 4.76 5.72 14.93
N GLU A 420 5.04 6.65 14.03
CA GLU A 420 6.36 6.89 13.47
C GLU A 420 7.23 7.75 14.40
N ARG A 421 7.96 7.10 15.33
CA ARG A 421 9.10 7.67 16.07
C ARG A 421 9.99 6.56 16.67
N SER A 422 11.25 6.92 16.94
CA SER A 422 12.27 6.13 17.63
C SER A 422 12.87 4.94 16.86
N ARG A 423 13.93 5.22 16.07
CA ARG A 423 15.12 4.35 16.13
C ARG A 423 15.99 4.89 17.26
N GLN A 424 16.03 4.17 18.37
CA GLN A 424 17.07 4.31 19.38
C GLN A 424 17.51 2.90 19.70
N VAL A 425 18.79 2.60 19.52
CA VAL A 425 19.34 1.27 19.80
C VAL A 425 19.26 1.08 21.30
N CYS A 426 18.58 0.03 21.76
CA CYS A 426 18.68 -0.41 23.14
C CYS A 426 20.07 -1.02 23.33
N ALA A 427 20.92 -0.31 24.08
CA ALA A 427 22.07 -0.88 24.77
C ALA A 427 21.64 -1.24 26.20
#